data_AF-A0AAN7ADV3-F1
#
_entry.id   AF-A0AAN7ADV3-F1
#
_cell.length_a   1.000
_cell.length_b   1.000
_cell.length_c   1.000
_cell.angle_alpha   90.00
_cell.angle_beta   90.00
_cell.angle_gamma   90.00
#
_symmetry.space_group_name_H-M   'P 1'
#
loop_
_entity.id
_entity.type
_entity.pdbx_description
1 polymer ?
#
loop_
_entity_poly.entity_id
_entity_poly.type
_entity_poly.pdbx_seq_one_letter_code
_entity_poly.pdbx_strand_id
1 'polypeptide(L)'
;PAKHSLALLYYVCKQIWYEIGDSWIGQVTFSYDDVVTLMDRLTEDLDKVPLMRHIQVRSHNLVTSTFPFIWLVSLINSLPLKLDCLTILSGLDFEDTDEYRAIESFIKDRRGWRQLRFISINADAIKYSQMTLNRPQPETWRKVIQKRDGGNQNSSVTIYRADRTRARQLATRRWGWLNAILHESARRVYDANEAVPTDDTARLEHNLEETMVVIDRSPV
;
A
#
# COMPACT_ATOMS: atom_id res chain seq x y z
N PRO A 1 30.75 -35.81 7.51
CA PRO A 1 30.12 -35.13 6.35
C PRO A 1 30.11 -36.04 5.10
N ALA A 2 28.97 -36.17 4.42
CA ALA A 2 28.88 -37.01 3.22
C ALA A 2 29.71 -36.42 2.06
N LYS A 3 30.53 -37.24 1.40
CA LYS A 3 31.52 -36.82 0.38
C LYS A 3 30.97 -35.99 -0.81
N HIS A 4 29.66 -36.00 -1.03
CA HIS A 4 29.01 -35.34 -2.18
C HIS A 4 27.97 -34.30 -1.79
N SER A 5 27.81 -33.98 -0.49
CA SER A 5 26.74 -33.07 -0.04
C SER A 5 26.85 -31.66 -0.64
N LEU A 6 28.08 -31.15 -0.80
CA LEU A 6 28.31 -29.83 -1.39
C LEU A 6 28.12 -29.80 -2.91
N ALA A 7 28.46 -30.89 -3.61
CA ALA A 7 28.27 -30.99 -5.05
C ALA A 7 26.78 -31.10 -5.42
N LEU A 8 26.02 -31.86 -4.64
CA LEU A 8 24.55 -31.91 -4.75
C LEU A 8 23.93 -30.55 -4.46
N LEU A 9 24.36 -29.86 -3.40
CA LEU A 9 23.89 -28.52 -3.07
C LEU A 9 24.15 -27.53 -4.23
N TYR A 10 25.38 -27.52 -4.77
CA TYR A 10 25.74 -26.64 -5.88
C TYR A 10 24.91 -26.94 -7.14
N TYR A 11 24.75 -28.21 -7.52
CA TYR A 11 23.97 -28.59 -8.70
C TYR A 11 22.50 -28.23 -8.54
N VAL A 12 21.91 -28.51 -7.38
CA VAL A 12 20.51 -28.18 -7.09
C VAL A 12 20.30 -26.67 -7.08
N CYS A 13 21.15 -25.88 -6.42
CA CYS A 13 21.02 -24.42 -6.43
C CYS A 13 21.19 -23.83 -7.83
N LYS A 14 22.12 -24.37 -8.63
CA LYS A 14 22.34 -23.92 -10.01
C LYS A 14 21.16 -24.28 -10.92
N GLN A 15 20.61 -25.47 -10.75
CA GLN A 15 19.43 -25.92 -11.48
C GLN A 15 18.21 -25.06 -11.14
N ILE A 16 17.97 -24.80 -9.85
CA ILE A 16 16.94 -23.88 -9.37
C ILE A 16 17.15 -22.50 -9.97
N TRP A 17 18.39 -21.99 -10.02
CA TRP A 17 18.69 -20.70 -10.63
C TRP A 17 18.40 -20.68 -12.15
N TYR A 18 18.74 -21.74 -12.89
CA TYR A 18 18.42 -21.82 -14.32
C TYR A 18 16.92 -21.95 -14.59
N GLU A 19 16.20 -22.71 -13.76
CA GLU A 19 14.77 -22.95 -13.93
C GLU A 19 13.94 -21.73 -13.54
N ILE A 20 14.33 -21.04 -12.46
CA ILE A 20 13.61 -19.86 -11.98
C ILE A 20 14.08 -18.59 -12.70
N GLY A 21 15.36 -18.48 -13.05
CA GLY A 21 15.94 -17.32 -13.73
C GLY A 21 15.61 -16.02 -13.01
N ASP A 22 15.04 -15.06 -13.74
CA ASP A 22 14.55 -13.78 -13.19
C ASP A 22 13.05 -13.80 -12.86
N SER A 23 12.36 -14.94 -13.06
CA SER A 23 10.91 -15.04 -12.81
C SER A 23 10.53 -14.87 -11.34
N TRP A 24 11.45 -15.14 -10.41
CA TRP A 24 11.23 -14.92 -8.98
C TRP A 24 11.02 -13.44 -8.64
N ILE A 25 11.57 -12.51 -9.43
CA ILE A 25 11.44 -11.06 -9.21
C ILE A 25 9.95 -10.66 -9.24
N GLY A 26 9.15 -11.33 -10.07
CA GLY A 26 7.71 -11.10 -10.12
C GLY A 26 6.92 -11.76 -8.99
N GLN A 27 7.52 -12.67 -8.21
CA GLN A 27 6.84 -13.42 -7.15
C GLN A 27 7.11 -12.84 -5.77
N VAL A 28 8.19 -12.08 -5.61
CA VAL A 28 8.57 -11.49 -4.33
C VAL A 28 7.96 -10.11 -4.14
N THR A 29 7.76 -9.74 -2.87
CA THR A 29 7.39 -8.38 -2.47
C THR A 29 8.65 -7.63 -2.07
N PHE A 30 8.98 -6.56 -2.78
CA PHE A 30 10.08 -5.68 -2.43
C PHE A 30 9.60 -4.67 -1.39
N SER A 31 10.10 -4.78 -0.16
CA SER A 31 9.77 -3.86 0.93
C SER A 31 10.88 -2.83 1.10
N TYR A 32 10.53 -1.56 1.03
CA TYR A 32 11.42 -0.43 1.26
C TYR A 32 10.97 0.34 2.48
N ASP A 33 11.93 0.76 3.29
CA ASP A 33 11.61 1.51 4.50
C ASP A 33 11.21 2.95 4.16
N ASP A 34 11.78 3.54 3.12
CA ASP A 34 11.46 4.92 2.71
C ASP A 34 11.34 5.06 1.19
N VAL A 35 10.69 6.14 0.78
CA VAL A 35 10.44 6.47 -0.63
C VAL A 35 11.75 6.77 -1.36
N VAL A 36 12.72 7.42 -0.72
CA VAL A 36 13.99 7.82 -1.37
C VAL A 36 14.80 6.58 -1.75
N THR A 37 14.96 5.64 -0.82
CA THR A 37 15.63 4.36 -1.09
C THR A 37 14.92 3.56 -2.19
N LEU A 38 13.59 3.56 -2.22
CA LEU A 38 12.85 2.96 -3.33
C LEU A 38 13.20 3.64 -4.66
N MET A 39 13.22 4.98 -4.68
CA MET A 39 13.54 5.75 -5.89
C MET A 39 14.95 5.42 -6.40
N ASP A 40 15.95 5.48 -5.53
CA ASP A 40 17.34 5.21 -5.88
C ASP A 40 17.48 3.81 -6.49
N ARG A 41 16.84 2.81 -5.87
CA ARG A 41 16.86 1.43 -6.36
C ARG A 41 16.14 1.23 -7.69
N LEU A 42 15.00 1.88 -7.88
CA LEU A 42 14.30 1.84 -9.17
C LEU A 42 15.09 2.53 -10.29
N THR A 43 15.90 3.54 -9.97
CA THR A 43 16.76 4.20 -10.95
C THR A 43 18.04 3.43 -11.25
N GLU A 44 18.57 2.65 -10.31
CA GLU A 44 19.76 1.81 -10.50
C GLU A 44 19.47 0.55 -11.34
N ASP A 45 18.36 -0.15 -11.05
CA ASP A 45 18.04 -1.46 -11.62
C ASP A 45 16.96 -1.40 -12.72
N LEU A 46 17.05 -0.41 -13.63
CA LEU A 46 16.03 -0.15 -14.67
C LEU A 46 15.65 -1.39 -15.50
N ASP A 47 16.60 -2.29 -15.75
CA ASP A 47 16.37 -3.52 -16.52
C ASP A 47 15.43 -4.51 -15.80
N LYS A 48 15.41 -4.48 -14.46
CA LYS A 48 14.60 -5.38 -13.62
C LYS A 48 13.26 -4.77 -13.23
N VAL A 49 13.10 -3.45 -13.34
CA VAL A 49 11.86 -2.73 -13.01
C VAL A 49 10.60 -3.33 -13.66
N PRO A 50 10.61 -3.74 -14.95
CA PRO A 50 9.42 -4.33 -15.58
C PRO A 50 9.03 -5.70 -15.03
N LEU A 51 9.96 -6.40 -14.36
CA LEU A 51 9.74 -7.71 -13.77
C LEU A 51 9.14 -7.62 -12.37
N MET A 52 9.32 -6.49 -11.68
CA MET A 52 8.77 -6.25 -10.36
C MET A 52 7.23 -6.18 -10.43
N ARG A 53 6.56 -6.99 -9.61
CA ARG A 53 5.09 -7.02 -9.53
C ARG A 53 4.53 -6.54 -8.20
N HIS A 54 5.28 -6.69 -7.13
CA HIS A 54 4.82 -6.37 -5.78
C HIS A 54 5.83 -5.44 -5.10
N ILE A 55 5.42 -4.20 -4.83
CA ILE A 55 6.23 -3.23 -4.09
C ILE A 55 5.49 -2.80 -2.85
N GLN A 56 6.20 -2.76 -1.74
CA GLN A 56 5.75 -2.21 -0.47
C GLN A 56 6.71 -1.10 -0.08
N VAL A 57 6.18 0.08 0.24
CA VAL A 57 6.98 1.21 0.70
C VAL A 57 6.41 1.71 2.01
N ARG A 58 7.28 1.87 3.00
CA ARG A 58 6.98 2.58 4.23
C ARG A 58 7.30 4.05 4.02
N SER A 59 6.51 4.90 4.66
CA SER A 59 6.79 6.32 4.71
C SER A 59 6.97 6.70 6.16
N HIS A 60 8.14 6.38 6.70
CA HIS A 60 8.59 6.97 7.95
C HIS A 60 9.36 8.23 7.57
N ASN A 61 8.77 9.41 7.73
CA ASN A 61 9.48 10.63 7.43
C ASN A 61 10.39 10.98 8.62
N LEU A 62 11.68 10.65 8.50
CA LEU A 62 12.70 11.40 9.21
C LEU A 62 12.91 12.73 8.45
N VAL A 63 12.11 13.73 8.82
CA VAL A 63 12.49 15.17 8.82
C VAL A 63 12.61 15.92 7.49
N THR A 64 12.62 15.31 6.29
CA THR A 64 12.86 16.10 5.05
C THR A 64 11.79 16.03 3.95
N SER A 65 11.15 17.19 3.77
CA SER A 65 10.41 17.67 2.59
C SER A 65 8.94 17.27 2.43
N THR A 66 8.19 18.25 1.95
CA THR A 66 6.74 18.38 2.03
C THR A 66 5.96 17.55 0.99
N PHE A 67 6.61 16.76 0.12
CA PHE A 67 5.91 16.11 -1.01
C PHE A 67 6.50 14.77 -1.55
N PRO A 68 7.00 13.83 -0.72
CA PRO A 68 7.59 12.58 -1.23
C PRO A 68 6.60 11.75 -2.06
N PHE A 69 5.30 11.83 -1.78
CA PHE A 69 4.30 11.05 -2.51
C PHE A 69 3.93 11.60 -3.88
N ILE A 70 3.91 12.91 -4.08
CA ILE A 70 3.68 13.48 -5.42
C ILE A 70 4.84 13.08 -6.35
N TRP A 71 6.05 13.05 -5.79
CA TRP A 71 7.24 12.58 -6.48
C TRP A 71 7.17 11.08 -6.76
N LEU A 72 6.74 10.27 -5.79
CA LEU A 72 6.53 8.84 -5.98
C LEU A 72 5.51 8.56 -7.09
N VAL A 73 4.36 9.24 -7.08
CA VAL A 73 3.35 9.15 -8.14
C VAL A 73 3.99 9.48 -9.49
N SER A 74 4.75 10.57 -9.56
CA SER A 74 5.40 11.02 -10.80
C SER A 74 6.43 10.01 -11.31
N LEU A 75 7.25 9.42 -10.42
CA LEU A 75 8.23 8.40 -10.78
C LEU A 75 7.55 7.11 -11.24
N ILE A 76 6.53 6.65 -10.51
CA ILE A 76 5.78 5.45 -10.91
C ILE A 76 5.14 5.62 -12.29
N ASN A 77 4.70 6.85 -12.60
CA ASN A 77 4.15 7.19 -13.90
C ASN A 77 5.19 7.28 -15.02
N SER A 78 6.45 7.59 -14.71
CA SER A 78 7.54 7.72 -15.68
C SER A 78 8.22 6.39 -15.99
N LEU A 79 8.19 5.43 -15.06
CA LEU A 79 8.78 4.10 -15.23
C LEU A 79 7.81 3.11 -15.90
N PRO A 80 8.32 2.13 -16.68
CA PRO A 80 7.51 1.08 -17.31
C PRO A 80 7.07 0.00 -16.30
N LEU A 81 6.61 0.42 -15.12
CA LEU A 81 6.16 -0.46 -14.06
C LEU A 81 4.87 -1.19 -14.45
N LYS A 82 4.81 -2.48 -14.12
CA LYS A 82 3.62 -3.33 -14.31
C LYS A 82 3.26 -4.02 -12.99
N LEU A 83 3.12 -3.23 -11.93
CA LEU A 83 2.87 -3.74 -10.60
C LEU A 83 1.48 -4.39 -10.53
N ASP A 84 1.42 -5.60 -10.01
CA ASP A 84 0.18 -6.24 -9.62
C ASP A 84 -0.34 -5.63 -8.31
N CYS A 85 0.56 -5.26 -7.39
CA CYS A 85 0.22 -4.62 -6.13
C CYS A 85 1.28 -3.60 -5.69
N LEU A 86 0.83 -2.38 -5.40
CA LEU A 86 1.60 -1.34 -4.73
C LEU A 86 1.02 -1.14 -3.34
N THR A 87 1.80 -1.36 -2.29
CA THR A 87 1.40 -1.14 -0.90
C THR A 87 2.17 0.05 -0.33
N ILE A 88 1.46 1.06 0.15
CA ILE A 88 2.02 2.24 0.79
C ILE A 88 1.59 2.21 2.26
N LEU A 89 2.56 2.20 3.16
CA LEU A 89 2.34 2.30 4.61
C LEU A 89 2.65 3.72 5.05
N SER A 90 1.63 4.45 5.47
CA SER A 90 1.79 5.79 6.04
C SER A 90 2.38 5.73 7.45
N GLY A 91 3.21 6.71 7.79
CA GLY A 91 3.81 6.87 9.10
C GLY A 91 2.92 7.67 10.06
N LEU A 92 3.30 7.71 11.34
CA LEU A 92 2.57 8.43 12.39
C LEU A 92 2.66 9.96 12.25
N ASP A 93 3.69 10.47 11.56
CA ASP A 93 3.98 11.90 11.43
C ASP A 93 3.27 12.57 10.25
N PHE A 94 2.27 11.91 9.66
CA PHE A 94 1.55 12.43 8.50
C PHE A 94 0.42 13.37 8.90
N GLU A 95 0.38 14.54 8.27
CA GLU A 95 -0.80 15.38 8.29
C GLU A 95 -1.91 14.75 7.43
N ASP A 96 -3.13 14.72 7.98
CA ASP A 96 -4.33 14.15 7.36
C ASP A 96 -4.57 14.63 5.91
N THR A 97 -4.25 15.89 5.64
CA THR A 97 -4.41 16.52 4.33
C THR A 97 -3.47 15.96 3.27
N ASP A 98 -2.29 15.48 3.65
CA ASP A 98 -1.29 15.01 2.70
C ASP A 98 -1.56 13.57 2.25
N GLU A 99 -2.03 12.71 3.15
CA GLU A 99 -2.46 11.35 2.81
C GLU A 99 -3.61 11.37 1.80
N TYR A 100 -4.62 12.21 2.06
CA TYR A 100 -5.76 12.37 1.16
C TYR A 100 -5.32 12.82 -0.24
N ARG A 101 -4.42 13.81 -0.32
CA ARG A 101 -3.88 14.32 -1.59
C ARG A 101 -3.02 13.29 -2.32
N ALA A 102 -2.25 12.48 -1.59
CA ALA A 102 -1.47 11.40 -2.16
C ALA A 102 -2.39 10.36 -2.83
N ILE A 103 -3.40 9.88 -2.11
CA ILE A 103 -4.41 8.94 -2.64
C ILE A 103 -5.12 9.54 -3.85
N GLU A 104 -5.54 10.82 -3.77
CA GLU A 104 -6.21 11.49 -4.88
C GLU A 104 -5.31 11.59 -6.13
N SER A 105 -4.01 11.84 -5.96
CA SER A 105 -3.03 11.88 -7.05
C SER A 105 -2.88 10.52 -7.70
N PHE A 106 -2.74 9.45 -6.89
CA PHE A 106 -2.72 8.07 -7.38
C PHE A 106 -4.02 7.66 -8.10
N ILE A 107 -5.17 8.18 -7.67
CA ILE A 107 -6.45 7.92 -8.33
C ILE A 107 -6.55 8.65 -9.67
N LYS A 108 -6.05 9.89 -9.76
CA LYS A 108 -6.04 10.64 -11.02
C LYS A 108 -5.15 9.97 -12.05
N ASP A 109 -4.01 9.42 -11.62
CA ASP A 109 -3.02 8.84 -12.52
C ASP A 109 -3.21 7.33 -12.73
N ARG A 110 -3.28 6.90 -14.00
CA ARG A 110 -3.67 5.53 -14.38
C ARG A 110 -2.51 4.52 -14.48
N ARG A 111 -1.26 4.93 -14.27
CA ARG A 111 -0.09 4.12 -14.69
C ARG A 111 0.58 3.37 -13.54
N GLY A 112 1.35 2.34 -13.90
CA GLY A 112 2.31 1.67 -13.03
C GLY A 112 1.78 0.55 -12.13
N TRP A 113 0.47 0.45 -11.88
CA TRP A 113 -0.10 -0.53 -10.95
C TRP A 113 -1.54 -0.97 -11.25
N ARG A 114 -1.86 -2.22 -10.88
CA ARG A 114 -3.20 -2.84 -10.94
C ARG A 114 -3.98 -2.66 -9.64
N GLN A 115 -3.38 -2.98 -8.50
CA GLN A 115 -3.96 -2.76 -7.18
C GLN A 115 -3.09 -1.79 -6.37
N LEU A 116 -3.70 -0.78 -5.76
CA LEU A 116 -3.07 0.08 -4.76
C LEU A 116 -3.66 -0.22 -3.39
N ARG A 117 -2.80 -0.45 -2.41
CA ARG A 117 -3.15 -0.57 -1.00
C ARG A 117 -2.51 0.58 -0.25
N PHE A 118 -3.29 1.56 0.16
CA PHE A 118 -2.81 2.65 1.00
C PHE A 118 -3.25 2.37 2.43
N ILE A 119 -2.30 2.18 3.34
CA ILE A 119 -2.56 1.93 4.76
C ILE A 119 -2.19 3.19 5.52
N SER A 120 -3.18 3.77 6.17
CA SER A 120 -3.01 4.85 7.12
C SER A 120 -3.24 4.34 8.54
N ILE A 121 -2.53 4.95 9.48
CA ILE A 121 -2.73 4.75 10.91
C ILE A 121 -3.81 5.72 11.44
N ASN A 122 -4.11 6.79 10.69
CA ASN A 122 -5.16 7.74 11.03
C ASN A 122 -6.41 7.52 10.17
N ALA A 123 -7.47 7.00 10.82
CA ALA A 123 -8.74 6.77 10.14
C ALA A 123 -9.42 8.06 9.67
N ASP A 124 -9.18 9.19 10.33
CA ASP A 124 -9.85 10.46 10.02
C ASP A 124 -9.31 11.09 8.74
N ALA A 125 -8.01 10.95 8.46
CA ALA A 125 -7.38 11.42 7.23
C ALA A 125 -8.06 10.91 5.95
N ILE A 126 -8.51 9.65 5.99
CA ILE A 126 -9.17 8.97 4.87
C ILE A 126 -10.66 9.32 4.78
N LYS A 127 -11.32 9.54 5.92
CA LYS A 127 -12.77 9.79 5.99
C LYS A 127 -13.13 11.24 5.72
N TYR A 128 -12.37 12.16 6.31
CA TYR A 128 -12.67 13.58 6.37
C TYR A 128 -11.36 14.37 6.27
N SER A 129 -10.93 14.71 5.06
CA SER A 129 -10.04 15.86 4.93
C SER A 129 -10.81 17.08 5.45
N GLN A 130 -10.24 17.80 6.43
CA GLN A 130 -10.85 19.01 7.03
C GLN A 130 -11.17 20.07 5.96
N MET A 131 -10.52 20.01 4.79
CA MET A 131 -10.80 20.87 3.64
C MET A 131 -11.98 20.39 2.76
N THR A 132 -12.45 19.15 2.92
CA THR A 132 -13.42 18.51 2.03
C THR A 132 -14.59 17.84 2.76
N LEU A 133 -15.17 18.51 3.77
CA LEU A 133 -16.44 18.10 4.43
C LEU A 133 -17.58 17.76 3.43
N ASN A 134 -17.46 18.14 2.16
CA ASN A 134 -18.42 17.88 1.08
C ASN A 134 -18.07 16.71 0.14
N ARG A 135 -17.05 15.90 0.44
CA ARG A 135 -16.61 14.79 -0.42
C ARG A 135 -16.54 13.47 0.36
N PRO A 136 -17.69 12.82 0.63
CA PRO A 136 -17.71 11.56 1.35
C PRO A 136 -16.97 10.48 0.57
N GLN A 137 -16.19 9.69 1.30
CA GLN A 137 -15.52 8.50 0.79
C GLN A 137 -16.25 7.25 1.29
N PRO A 138 -16.30 6.18 0.48
CA PRO A 138 -15.56 5.94 -0.77
C PRO A 138 -16.20 6.48 -2.07
N GLU A 139 -17.40 7.08 -2.03
CA GLU A 139 -18.19 7.42 -3.21
C GLU A 139 -17.50 8.41 -4.14
N THR A 140 -16.81 9.40 -3.56
CA THR A 140 -16.12 10.42 -4.35
C THR A 140 -15.00 9.81 -5.18
N TRP A 141 -14.14 8.99 -4.57
CA TRP A 141 -13.08 8.27 -5.30
C TRP A 141 -13.63 7.29 -6.32
N ARG A 142 -14.71 6.58 -5.99
CA ARG A 142 -15.39 5.66 -6.93
C ARG A 142 -15.86 6.39 -8.20
N LYS A 143 -16.45 7.58 -8.06
CA LYS A 143 -16.87 8.42 -9.20
C LYS A 143 -15.68 8.87 -10.06
N VAL A 144 -14.57 9.26 -9.43
CA VAL A 144 -13.36 9.70 -10.15
C VAL A 144 -12.79 8.54 -10.98
N ILE A 145 -12.69 7.36 -10.39
CA ILE A 145 -12.19 6.16 -11.08
C ILE A 145 -13.12 5.74 -12.21
N GLN A 146 -14.44 5.69 -11.97
CA GLN A 146 -15.40 5.35 -13.01
C GLN A 146 -15.35 6.31 -14.19
N LYS A 147 -15.26 7.62 -13.93
CA LYS A 147 -15.13 8.64 -14.99
C LYS A 147 -13.83 8.47 -15.77
N ARG A 148 -12.72 8.16 -15.09
CA ARG A 148 -11.40 7.99 -15.71
C ARG A 148 -11.30 6.70 -16.54
N ASP A 149 -11.84 5.59 -16.04
CA ASP A 149 -11.73 4.26 -16.65
C ASP A 149 -12.87 3.95 -17.63
N GLY A 150 -13.67 4.96 -18.00
CA GLY A 150 -14.71 4.83 -19.04
C GLY A 150 -15.92 3.99 -18.61
N GLY A 151 -16.22 3.90 -17.31
CA GLY A 151 -17.36 3.15 -16.80
C GLY A 151 -17.12 1.63 -16.67
N ASN A 152 -15.89 1.16 -16.78
CA ASN A 152 -15.55 -0.25 -16.52
C ASN A 152 -16.00 -0.65 -15.10
N GLN A 153 -16.87 -1.66 -15.02
CA GLN A 153 -17.44 -2.16 -13.75
C GLN A 153 -16.41 -2.81 -12.82
N ASN A 154 -15.21 -3.11 -13.32
CA ASN A 154 -14.20 -3.88 -12.63
C ASN A 154 -13.19 -3.00 -11.84
N SER A 155 -13.31 -1.68 -11.88
CA SER A 155 -12.52 -0.80 -11.01
C SER A 155 -13.29 -0.49 -9.73
N SER A 156 -12.69 -0.71 -8.56
CA SER A 156 -13.36 -0.58 -7.26
C SER A 156 -12.51 0.17 -6.24
N VAL A 157 -13.19 0.79 -5.28
CA VAL A 157 -12.57 1.42 -4.10
C VAL A 157 -13.25 0.81 -2.89
N THR A 158 -12.46 0.17 -2.05
CA THR A 158 -12.90 -0.42 -0.79
C THR A 158 -12.04 0.12 0.34
N ILE A 159 -12.68 0.68 1.35
CA ILE A 159 -12.00 1.12 2.57
C ILE A 159 -12.20 0.03 3.59
N TYR A 160 -11.09 -0.48 4.12
CA TYR A 160 -11.07 -1.44 5.20
C TYR A 160 -10.59 -0.75 6.47
N ARG A 161 -11.00 -1.29 7.61
CA ARG A 161 -10.54 -0.91 8.93
C ARG A 161 -10.07 -2.15 9.68
N ALA A 162 -9.05 -2.00 10.51
CA ALA A 162 -8.60 -3.08 11.38
C ALA A 162 -9.68 -3.45 12.39
N ASP A 163 -9.93 -4.75 12.55
CA ASP A 163 -10.64 -5.29 13.70
C ASP A 163 -9.67 -5.31 14.88
N ARG A 164 -9.89 -4.38 15.83
CA ARG A 164 -9.06 -4.23 17.03
C ARG A 164 -8.87 -5.50 17.83
N THR A 165 -9.92 -6.32 17.93
CA THR A 165 -9.89 -7.53 18.75
C THR A 165 -8.88 -8.52 18.17
N ARG A 166 -8.93 -8.67 16.84
CA ARG A 166 -8.00 -9.53 16.09
C ARG A 166 -6.61 -8.90 15.95
N ALA A 167 -6.51 -7.59 15.74
CA ALA A 167 -5.24 -6.88 15.70
C ALA A 167 -4.46 -7.01 17.01
N ARG A 168 -5.13 -6.87 18.17
CA ARG A 168 -4.51 -7.06 19.49
C ARG A 168 -4.04 -8.50 19.72
N GLN A 169 -4.78 -9.49 19.24
CA GLN A 169 -4.36 -10.89 19.30
C GLN A 169 -3.11 -11.16 18.45
N LEU A 170 -2.98 -10.48 17.31
CA LEU A 170 -1.84 -10.59 16.41
C LEU A 170 -0.62 -9.75 16.87
N ALA A 171 -0.82 -8.77 17.75
CA ALA A 171 0.19 -7.77 18.12
C ALA A 171 1.33 -8.22 19.05
N THR A 172 1.50 -9.51 19.32
CA THR A 172 2.44 -10.05 20.31
C THR A 172 3.94 -9.98 19.96
N ARG A 173 4.34 -9.25 18.91
CA ARG A 173 5.77 -9.11 18.53
C ARG A 173 6.17 -7.67 18.29
N ARG A 174 6.64 -6.97 19.33
CA ARG A 174 7.47 -5.73 19.43
C ARG A 174 7.12 -4.49 18.54
N TRP A 175 6.24 -4.64 17.55
CA TRP A 175 5.74 -3.71 16.52
C TRP A 175 4.36 -4.16 15.97
N GLY A 176 3.71 -5.17 16.58
CA GLY A 176 2.69 -6.02 15.94
C GLY A 176 1.28 -5.44 15.77
N TRP A 177 1.05 -4.19 16.16
CA TRP A 177 -0.23 -3.50 16.02
C TRP A 177 -0.25 -2.66 14.74
N LEU A 178 0.93 -2.32 14.22
CA LEU A 178 1.09 -1.75 12.89
C LEU A 178 1.10 -2.89 11.87
N ASN A 179 0.32 -2.75 10.79
CA ASN A 179 0.06 -3.69 9.70
C ASN A 179 -0.83 -4.90 10.01
N ALA A 180 -1.56 -4.92 11.13
CA ALA A 180 -2.54 -5.98 11.37
C ALA A 180 -3.59 -6.02 10.25
N ILE A 181 -3.94 -4.85 9.70
CA ILE A 181 -4.88 -4.72 8.58
C ILE A 181 -4.45 -5.41 7.28
N LEU A 182 -3.16 -5.77 7.13
CA LEU A 182 -2.70 -6.58 6.01
C LEU A 182 -3.24 -8.02 6.07
N HIS A 183 -3.55 -8.52 7.26
CA HIS A 183 -4.20 -9.81 7.43
C HIS A 183 -5.69 -9.68 7.09
N GLU A 184 -6.15 -10.48 6.13
CA GLU A 184 -7.55 -10.50 5.72
C GLU A 184 -8.52 -10.88 6.85
N SER A 185 -8.07 -11.69 7.81
CA SER A 185 -8.88 -12.00 8.98
C SER A 185 -9.04 -10.80 9.91
N ALA A 186 -8.13 -9.83 9.89
CA ALA A 186 -8.14 -8.68 10.78
C ALA A 186 -8.73 -7.42 10.14
N ARG A 187 -9.37 -7.52 8.96
CA ARG A 187 -9.99 -6.38 8.27
C ARG A 187 -11.51 -6.50 8.24
N ARG A 188 -12.20 -5.37 8.43
CA ARG A 188 -13.64 -5.21 8.20
C ARG A 188 -13.87 -4.08 7.20
N VAL A 189 -14.91 -4.19 6.37
CA VAL A 189 -15.26 -3.11 5.43
C VAL A 189 -15.76 -1.90 6.24
N TYR A 190 -15.29 -0.71 5.89
CA TYR A 190 -15.74 0.53 6.50
C TYR A 190 -17.18 0.84 6.09
N ASP A 191 -18.02 1.14 7.09
CA ASP A 191 -19.37 1.65 6.89
C ASP A 191 -19.41 3.14 7.27
N ALA A 192 -19.78 3.99 6.31
CA ALA A 192 -19.89 5.43 6.51
C ALA A 192 -21.02 5.84 7.47
N ASN A 193 -21.94 4.93 7.79
CA ASN A 193 -23.04 5.16 8.74
C ASN A 193 -22.69 4.71 10.17
N GLU A 194 -21.49 4.18 10.40
CA GLU A 194 -21.04 3.79 11.74
C GLU A 194 -20.94 5.03 12.63
N ALA A 195 -21.64 5.03 13.76
CA ALA A 195 -21.69 6.18 14.66
C ALA A 195 -20.28 6.50 15.20
N VAL A 196 -19.86 7.76 15.06
CA VAL A 196 -18.64 8.24 15.71
C VAL A 196 -18.88 8.26 17.22
N PRO A 197 -18.01 7.65 18.03
CA PRO A 197 -18.14 7.71 19.48
C PRO A 197 -18.20 9.16 19.97
N THR A 198 -19.11 9.46 20.90
CA THR A 198 -19.21 10.80 21.49
C THR A 198 -18.25 11.01 22.65
N ASP A 199 -17.74 9.93 23.25
CA ASP A 199 -16.76 9.95 24.32
C ASP A 199 -15.35 10.23 23.77
N ASP A 200 -14.61 11.13 24.43
CA ASP A 200 -13.29 11.59 23.96
C ASP A 200 -12.24 10.48 23.99
N THR A 201 -12.30 9.54 24.95
CA THR A 201 -11.38 8.39 24.97
C THR A 201 -11.71 7.42 23.85
N ALA A 202 -12.99 7.11 23.63
CA ALA A 202 -13.43 6.30 22.51
C ALA A 202 -13.13 6.95 21.16
N ARG A 203 -13.15 8.29 21.05
CA ARG A 203 -12.74 9.06 19.87
C ARG A 203 -11.25 8.96 19.59
N LEU A 204 -10.42 9.24 20.60
CA LEU A 204 -8.97 9.11 20.47
C LEU A 204 -8.58 7.70 20.04
N GLU A 205 -9.20 6.70 20.66
CA GLU A 205 -8.97 5.32 20.23
C GLU A 205 -9.48 5.09 18.80
N HIS A 206 -10.69 5.57 18.45
CA HIS A 206 -11.29 5.40 17.12
C HIS A 206 -10.43 5.99 16.01
N ASN A 207 -9.69 7.05 16.31
CA ASN A 207 -8.81 7.73 15.37
C ASN A 207 -7.49 6.99 15.15
N LEU A 208 -7.06 6.18 16.12
CA LEU A 208 -5.85 5.33 16.05
C LEU A 208 -6.11 3.96 15.39
N GLU A 209 -7.26 3.78 14.73
CA GLU A 209 -7.56 2.55 14.01
C GLU A 209 -6.92 2.56 12.63
N GLU A 210 -6.07 1.56 12.36
CA GLU A 210 -5.53 1.37 11.02
C GLU A 210 -6.65 1.27 9.99
N THR A 211 -6.48 2.00 8.90
CA THR A 211 -7.42 2.06 7.79
C THR A 211 -6.66 1.79 6.50
N MET A 212 -7.19 0.91 5.67
CA MET A 212 -6.58 0.51 4.41
C MET A 212 -7.54 0.84 3.28
N VAL A 213 -7.13 1.75 2.40
CA VAL A 213 -7.81 1.99 1.14
C VAL A 213 -7.24 1.03 0.10
N VAL A 214 -8.09 0.13 -0.39
CA VAL A 214 -7.77 -0.75 -1.51
C VAL A 214 -8.45 -0.21 -2.75
N ILE A 215 -7.64 0.04 -3.77
CA ILE A 215 -8.09 0.49 -5.08
C ILE A 215 -7.70 -0.58 -6.09
N ASP A 216 -8.71 -1.26 -6.61
CA ASP A 216 -8.56 -2.27 -7.65
C ASP A 216 -8.87 -1.67 -9.01
N ARG A 217 -8.04 -2.01 -9.99
CA ARG A 217 -8.25 -1.65 -11.39
C ARG A 217 -8.42 -2.91 -12.21
N SER A 218 -9.22 -2.77 -13.26
CA SER A 218 -9.25 -3.77 -14.32
C SER A 218 -7.85 -3.88 -14.94
N PRO A 219 -7.34 -5.09 -15.25
CA PRO A 219 -6.18 -5.22 -16.11
C PRO A 219 -6.49 -4.51 -17.44
N VAL A 220 -5.58 -3.63 -17.86
CA VAL A 220 -5.58 -3.02 -19.20
C VAL A 220 -4.90 -3.97 -20.16
#